data_AF-A0A939V174-F1
#
_entry.id   AF-A0A939V174-F1
#
_cell.length_a   1.000
_cell.length_b   1.000
_cell.length_c   1.000
_cell.angle_alpha   90.00
_cell.angle_beta   90.00
_cell.angle_gamma   90.00
#
_symmetry.space_group_name_H-M   'P 1'
#
loop_
_entity.id
_entity.type
_entity.pdbx_description
1 polymer ?
#
loop_
_entity_poly.entity_id
_entity_poly.type
_entity_poly.pdbx_seq_one_letter_code
_entity_poly.pdbx_strand_id
1 'polypeptide(L)'
;MVENLRSLRKARGMSQQQLADAIGVTQQAIHQYENNKIEPDIENLKRLADALSTSVDYLINHRPSTQESYTIISEEEMSLLEYYRCMSVADKRFVKKLLTKLKP
;
A
#
# COMPACT_ATOMS: atom_id res chain seq x y z
N MET A 1 15.77 5.46 -2.23
CA MET A 1 14.68 4.54 -1.88
C MET A 1 14.26 4.77 -0.42
N VAL A 2 13.19 4.12 0.04
CA VAL A 2 13.03 3.87 1.48
C VAL A 2 12.81 5.07 2.44
N GLU A 3 12.23 6.19 2.00
CA GLU A 3 11.70 7.18 2.98
C GLU A 3 10.61 6.53 3.89
N ASN A 4 10.05 5.40 3.44
CA ASN A 4 9.02 4.64 4.14
C ASN A 4 9.54 3.55 5.08
N LEU A 5 10.70 2.90 4.92
CA LEU A 5 11.02 1.72 5.76
C LEU A 5 11.20 2.08 7.22
N ARG A 6 11.94 3.15 7.51
CA ARG A 6 12.12 3.61 8.89
C ARG A 6 10.76 3.96 9.51
N SER A 7 9.92 4.65 8.75
CA SER A 7 8.58 5.07 9.18
C SER A 7 7.65 3.88 9.40
N LEU A 8 7.60 2.94 8.46
CA LEU A 8 6.83 1.69 8.54
C LEU A 8 7.30 0.83 9.70
N ARG A 9 8.62 0.64 9.85
CA ARG A 9 9.20 -0.13 10.95
C ARG A 9 8.81 0.48 12.30
N LYS A 10 8.93 1.81 12.44
CA LYS A 10 8.51 2.53 13.65
C LYS A 10 7.00 2.43 13.88
N ALA A 11 6.18 2.52 12.84
CA ALA A 11 4.73 2.36 12.94
C ALA A 11 4.33 0.94 13.39
N ARG A 12 5.17 -0.06 13.12
CA ARG A 12 5.04 -1.43 13.64
C ARG A 12 5.70 -1.66 15.00
N GLY A 13 6.25 -0.62 15.62
CA GLY A 13 6.91 -0.71 16.93
C GLY A 13 8.18 -1.55 16.94
N MET A 14 8.79 -1.81 15.77
CA MET A 14 9.97 -2.66 15.66
C MET A 14 11.25 -1.85 15.78
N SER A 15 12.26 -2.40 16.46
CA SER A 15 13.66 -1.95 16.36
C SER A 15 14.30 -2.41 15.05
N GLN A 16 15.45 -1.83 14.67
CA GLN A 16 16.20 -2.28 13.50
C GLN A 16 16.63 -3.74 13.63
N GLN A 17 16.98 -4.18 14.85
CA GLN A 17 17.34 -5.58 15.12
C GLN A 17 16.16 -6.52 14.91
N GLN A 18 14.98 -6.19 15.47
CA GLN A 18 13.79 -7.01 15.30
C GLN A 18 13.36 -7.16 13.85
N LEU A 19 13.48 -6.10 13.04
CA LEU A 19 13.20 -6.20 11.61
C LEU A 19 14.25 -7.06 10.88
N ALA A 20 15.52 -6.93 11.26
CA ALA A 20 16.60 -7.72 10.70
C ALA A 20 16.39 -9.22 10.97
N ASP A 21 16.04 -9.57 12.22
CA ASP A 21 15.74 -10.94 12.64
C ASP A 21 14.53 -11.50 11.87
N ALA A 22 13.49 -10.67 11.65
CA ALA A 22 12.27 -11.09 10.96
C ALA A 22 12.50 -11.46 9.48
N ILE A 23 13.49 -10.86 8.80
CA ILE A 23 13.75 -11.10 7.38
C ILE A 23 15.06 -11.87 7.12
N GLY A 24 15.80 -12.21 8.18
CA GLY A 24 17.04 -12.99 8.11
C GLY A 24 18.24 -12.22 7.58
N VAL A 25 18.38 -10.94 7.94
CA VAL A 25 19.55 -10.10 7.59
C VAL A 25 20.22 -9.53 8.83
N THR A 26 21.33 -8.79 8.66
CA THR A 26 21.99 -8.10 9.78
C THR A 26 21.30 -6.77 10.10
N GLN A 27 21.38 -6.32 11.35
CA GLN A 27 20.94 -4.97 11.73
C GLN A 27 21.62 -3.88 10.89
N GLN A 28 22.90 -4.10 10.54
CA GLN A 28 23.66 -3.20 9.69
C GLN A 28 23.06 -3.10 8.28
N ALA A 29 22.54 -4.20 7.72
CA ALA A 29 21.82 -4.17 6.45
C ALA A 29 20.56 -3.29 6.54
N ILE A 30 19.73 -3.45 7.59
CA ILE A 30 18.57 -2.58 7.82
C ILE A 30 18.98 -1.11 7.95
N HIS A 31 20.05 -0.81 8.69
CA HIS A 31 20.58 0.53 8.79
C HIS A 31 21.00 1.09 7.42
N GLN A 32 21.67 0.30 6.59
CA GLN A 32 22.08 0.72 5.26
C GLN A 32 20.88 0.93 4.32
N TYR A 33 19.85 0.08 4.40
CA TYR A 33 18.60 0.24 3.65
C TYR A 33 17.88 1.54 4.05
N GLU A 34 17.72 1.79 5.36
CA GLU A 34 17.06 3.00 5.86
C GLU A 34 17.80 4.31 5.54
N ASN A 35 19.11 4.23 5.28
CA ASN A 35 19.95 5.40 4.98
C ASN A 35 20.39 5.45 3.51
N ASN A 36 19.74 4.67 2.62
CA ASN A 36 20.04 4.65 1.18
C ASN A 36 21.51 4.37 0.83
N LYS A 37 22.19 3.58 1.65
CA LYS A 37 23.59 3.19 1.42
C LYS A 37 23.69 1.98 0.51
N ILE A 38 22.73 1.06 0.63
CA ILE A 38 22.58 -0.14 -0.20
C ILE A 38 21.08 -0.33 -0.46
N GLU A 39 20.74 -0.88 -1.62
CA GLU A 39 19.38 -1.27 -1.96
C GLU A 39 19.15 -2.76 -1.63
N PRO A 40 18.00 -3.13 -1.04
CA PRO A 40 17.63 -4.53 -0.88
C PRO A 40 17.39 -5.18 -2.24
N ASP A 41 17.79 -6.44 -2.38
CA ASP A 41 17.42 -7.24 -3.56
C ASP A 41 15.92 -7.61 -3.56
N ILE A 42 15.46 -8.24 -4.64
CA ILE A 42 14.05 -8.61 -4.82
C ILE A 42 13.56 -9.52 -3.69
N GLU A 43 14.40 -10.43 -3.21
CA GLU A 43 14.03 -11.38 -2.16
C GLU A 43 13.85 -10.66 -0.81
N ASN A 44 14.79 -9.78 -0.46
CA ASN A 44 14.69 -8.96 0.74
C ASN A 44 13.53 -7.96 0.65
N LEU A 45 13.24 -7.39 -0.52
CA LEU A 45 12.08 -6.53 -0.72
C LEU A 45 10.76 -7.25 -0.41
N LYS A 46 10.61 -8.50 -0.85
CA LYS A 46 9.42 -9.32 -0.53
C LYS A 46 9.31 -9.58 0.97
N ARG A 47 10.41 -10.01 1.60
CA ARG A 47 10.43 -10.26 3.06
C ARG A 47 10.14 -9.01 3.87
N LEU A 48 10.65 -7.85 3.44
CA LEU A 48 10.35 -6.56 4.05
C LEU A 48 8.87 -6.22 3.93
N ALA A 49 8.27 -6.43 2.75
CA ALA A 49 6.85 -6.21 2.52
C ALA A 49 5.99 -7.12 3.41
N ASP A 50 6.33 -8.40 3.54
CA ASP A 50 5.64 -9.36 4.40
C ASP A 50 5.76 -8.99 5.88
N ALA A 51 6.99 -8.75 6.37
CA ALA A 51 7.26 -8.40 7.77
C ALA A 51 6.59 -7.08 8.18
N LEU A 52 6.45 -6.14 7.25
CA LEU A 52 5.80 -4.86 7.46
C LEU A 52 4.36 -4.83 6.93
N SER A 53 3.78 -5.98 6.61
CA SER A 53 2.42 -6.18 6.07
C SER A 53 2.00 -5.03 5.14
N THR A 54 2.78 -4.82 4.10
CA THR A 54 2.60 -3.78 3.07
C THR A 54 2.92 -4.36 1.70
N SER A 55 2.76 -3.59 0.61
CA SER A 55 3.19 -4.01 -0.72
C SER A 55 4.64 -3.56 -1.00
N VAL A 56 5.32 -4.28 -1.89
CA VAL A 56 6.64 -3.87 -2.39
C VAL A 56 6.54 -2.48 -3.03
N ASP A 57 5.51 -2.23 -3.84
CA ASP A 57 5.20 -0.94 -4.45
C ASP A 57 5.16 0.20 -3.43
N TYR A 58 4.46 0.00 -2.32
CA TYR A 58 4.37 0.98 -1.25
C TYR A 58 5.71 1.19 -0.55
N LEU A 59 6.50 0.12 -0.35
CA LEU A 59 7.80 0.18 0.30
C LEU A 59 8.84 0.96 -0.52
N ILE A 60 8.78 0.86 -1.84
CA ILE A 60 9.71 1.55 -2.76
C ILE A 60 9.13 2.85 -3.36
N ASN A 61 7.94 3.28 -2.92
CA ASN A 61 7.21 4.41 -3.51
C ASN A 61 6.99 4.28 -5.02
N HIS A 62 6.85 3.04 -5.51
CA HIS A 62 6.47 2.81 -6.90
C HIS A 62 4.96 2.99 -7.05
N ARG A 63 4.57 3.89 -7.95
CA ARG A 63 3.20 4.03 -8.41
C ARG A 63 3.25 3.89 -9.92
N PRO A 64 2.65 2.83 -10.51
CA PRO A 64 2.62 2.70 -11.96
C PRO A 64 1.94 3.94 -12.56
N SER A 65 2.55 4.55 -13.57
CA SER A 65 2.05 5.77 -14.24
C SER A 65 0.82 5.53 -15.12
N THR A 66 0.30 4.31 -15.14
CA THR A 66 -0.88 3.92 -15.91
C THR A 66 -2.13 4.12 -15.07
N GLN A 67 -2.79 5.25 -15.30
CA GLN A 67 -4.22 5.52 -15.09
C GLN A 67 -4.88 4.85 -13.87
N GLU A 68 -4.88 5.57 -12.76
CA GLU A 68 -6.08 6.02 -12.03
C GLU A 68 -5.67 6.37 -10.60
N SER A 69 -5.62 7.68 -10.35
CA SER A 69 -5.37 8.24 -9.04
C SER A 69 -6.63 8.10 -8.15
N TYR A 70 -7.00 6.87 -7.75
CA TYR A 70 -8.12 6.64 -6.82
C TYR A 70 -7.69 6.47 -5.36
N THR A 71 -6.75 7.28 -4.87
CA THR A 71 -6.46 7.32 -3.42
C THR A 71 -6.96 8.58 -2.73
N ILE A 72 -7.53 9.51 -3.48
CA ILE A 72 -8.27 10.65 -2.91
C ILE A 72 -9.69 10.56 -3.49
N ILE A 73 -10.57 9.90 -2.75
CA ILE A 73 -12.00 9.91 -3.02
C ILE A 73 -12.50 11.28 -2.56
N SER A 74 -13.12 12.05 -3.45
CA SER A 74 -13.75 13.32 -3.06
C SER A 74 -14.90 13.09 -2.06
N GLU A 75 -15.27 14.10 -1.28
CA GLU A 75 -16.42 13.99 -0.36
C GLU A 75 -17.70 13.54 -1.08
N GLU A 76 -17.88 14.01 -2.32
CA GLU A 76 -18.99 13.61 -3.18
C GLU A 76 -18.92 12.12 -3.54
N GLU A 77 -17.78 11.63 -4.04
CA GLU A 77 -17.61 10.22 -4.38
C GLU A 77 -17.74 9.30 -3.14
N MET A 78 -17.30 9.78 -1.96
CA MET A 78 -17.45 9.05 -0.70
C MET A 78 -18.93 8.91 -0.32
N SER A 79 -19.70 9.98 -0.45
CA SER A 79 -21.15 9.96 -0.19
C SER A 79 -21.88 8.97 -1.12
N LEU A 80 -21.50 8.93 -2.41
CA LEU A 80 -22.07 7.98 -3.37
C LEU A 80 -21.79 6.53 -2.97
N LEU A 81 -20.58 6.23 -2.48
CA LEU A 81 -20.22 4.91 -2.01
C LEU A 81 -20.99 4.52 -0.73
N GLU A 82 -21.18 5.46 0.21
CA GLU A 82 -21.97 5.24 1.41
C GLU A 82 -23.43 4.93 1.09
N TYR A 83 -24.05 5.74 0.23
CA TYR A 83 -25.40 5.46 -0.26
C TYR A 83 -25.47 4.09 -0.95
N TYR A 84 -24.53 3.82 -1.86
CA TYR A 84 -24.49 2.54 -2.56
C TYR A 84 -24.38 1.35 -1.60
N ARG A 85 -23.58 1.43 -0.53
CA ARG A 85 -23.44 0.34 0.44
C ARG A 85 -24.73 0.03 1.18
N CYS A 86 -25.50 1.07 1.53
CA CYS A 86 -26.76 0.97 2.26
C CYS A 86 -27.97 0.60 1.38
N MET A 87 -27.82 0.58 0.05
CA MET A 87 -28.89 0.23 -0.88
C MET A 87 -29.28 -1.26 -0.87
N SER A 88 -30.54 -1.52 -1.21
CA SER A 88 -31.05 -2.87 -1.44
C SER A 88 -30.35 -3.54 -2.63
N VAL A 89 -30.40 -4.87 -2.70
CA VAL A 89 -29.83 -5.62 -3.84
C VAL A 89 -30.50 -5.21 -5.16
N ALA A 90 -31.79 -4.89 -5.13
CA ALA A 90 -32.52 -4.44 -6.32
C ALA A 90 -32.02 -3.07 -6.80
N ASP A 91 -31.82 -2.12 -5.89
CA ASP A 91 -31.37 -0.78 -6.24
C ASP A 91 -29.90 -0.76 -6.68
N LYS A 92 -29.05 -1.56 -6.03
CA LYS A 92 -27.65 -1.79 -6.48
C LYS A 92 -27.60 -2.31 -7.90
N ARG A 93 -28.50 -3.25 -8.25
CA ARG A 93 -28.61 -3.79 -9.62
C ARG A 93 -29.05 -2.72 -10.60
N PHE A 94 -29.98 -1.85 -10.20
CA PHE A 94 -30.40 -0.72 -11.03
C PHE A 94 -29.25 0.27 -11.27
N VAL A 95 -28.54 0.70 -10.22
CA VAL A 95 -27.36 1.58 -10.33
C VAL A 95 -26.31 0.96 -11.26
N LYS A 96 -26.01 -0.33 -11.10
CA LYS A 96 -25.06 -1.02 -11.98
C LYS A 96 -25.50 -0.96 -13.44
N LYS A 97 -26.79 -1.19 -13.71
CA LYS A 97 -27.36 -1.11 -15.07
C LYS A 97 -27.27 0.31 -15.64
N LEU A 98 -27.49 1.33 -14.81
CA LEU A 98 -27.34 2.74 -15.22
C LEU A 98 -25.89 3.06 -15.58
N LEU A 99 -24.94 2.73 -14.70
CA LEU A 99 -23.51 2.97 -14.91
C LEU A 99 -22.98 2.27 -16.18
N THR A 100 -23.42 1.03 -16.45
CA THR A 100 -23.02 0.33 -17.68
C THR A 100 -23.45 1.01 -18.98
N LYS A 101 -24.50 1.85 -18.94
CA LYS A 101 -24.96 2.62 -20.09
C LYS A 101 -24.24 3.96 -20.25
N LEU A 102 -23.64 4.46 -19.17
CA LEU A 102 -22.94 5.74 -19.12
C LEU A 102 -21.44 5.57 -19.35
N LYS A 103 -20.93 4.34 -19.39
CA LYS A 103 -19.52 4.07 -19.68
C LYS A 103 -19.21 4.58 -21.10
N PRO A 104 -18.25 5.49 -21.27
CA PRO A 104 -17.87 6.01 -22.58
C PRO A 104 -17.22 4.92 -23.46
#